data_AF-A0A8I2K2X9-F1
#
_entry.id   AF-A0A8I2K2X9-F1
#
_cell.length_a   1.000
_cell.length_b   1.000
_cell.length_c   1.000
_cell.angle_alpha   90.00
_cell.angle_beta   90.00
_cell.angle_gamma   90.00
#
_symmetry.space_group_name_H-M   'P 1'
#
loop_
_entity.id
_entity.type
_entity.pdbx_description
1 polymer ?
#
loop_
_entity_poly.entity_id
_entity_poly.type
_entity_poly.pdbx_seq_one_letter_code
_entity_poly.pdbx_strand_id
1 'polypeptide(L)' 'MIDWYGYEIWKAEEKLCWYDSQPHPNDEKLESSYPHHKHIPPNMTRNRIPSPEMNFEPPNLHVVIKEIEGLIKRQKGTG' A
#
# COMPACT_ATOMS: atom_id res chain seq x y z
N MET A 1 -20.31 -5.01 -7.63
CA MET A 1 -19.60 -3.85 -7.08
C MET A 1 -18.51 -4.41 -6.19
N ILE A 2 -17.29 -3.90 -6.30
CA ILE A 2 -16.18 -4.29 -5.40
C ILE A 2 -16.12 -3.21 -4.32
N ASP A 3 -16.19 -3.62 -3.06
CA ASP A 3 -16.19 -2.73 -1.89
C ASP A 3 -15.03 -3.02 -0.93
N TRP A 4 -14.33 -4.15 -1.11
CA TRP A 4 -13.21 -4.52 -0.26
C TRP A 4 -12.19 -5.43 -0.95
N TYR A 5 -10.95 -4.97 -1.04
CA TYR A 5 -9.78 -5.82 -1.26
C TYR A 5 -8.49 -5.07 -0.89
N GLY A 6 -7.41 -5.81 -0.73
CA GLY A 6 -6.09 -5.27 -0.43
C GLY A 6 -4.97 -6.15 -0.96
N TYR A 7 -3.74 -5.70 -0.76
CA TYR A 7 -2.52 -6.43 -1.12
C TYR A 7 -1.52 -6.36 0.02
N GLU A 8 -0.77 -7.43 0.22
CA GLU A 8 0.35 -7.45 1.16
C GLU A 8 1.64 -7.72 0.40
N ILE A 9 2.69 -6.98 0.73
CA ILE A 9 4.03 -7.20 0.19
C ILE A 9 4.88 -7.83 1.28
N TRP A 10 5.38 -9.03 1.00
CA TRP A 10 6.21 -9.82 1.91
C TRP A 10 7.58 -10.09 1.31
N LYS A 11 8.60 -10.20 2.18
CA LYS A 11 9.93 -10.72 1.86
C LYS A 11 10.23 -11.85 2.82
N ALA A 12 10.18 -13.09 2.33
CA ALA A 12 10.16 -14.27 3.19
C ALA A 12 9.07 -14.13 4.28
N GLU A 13 9.46 -14.12 5.55
CA GLU A 13 8.54 -14.01 6.70
C GLU A 13 8.29 -12.56 7.15
N GLU A 14 8.94 -11.58 6.51
CA GLU A 14 8.82 -10.17 6.86
C GLU A 14 7.75 -9.49 5.99
N LYS A 15 6.67 -8.99 6.60
CA LYS A 15 5.70 -8.11 5.91
C LYS A 15 6.29 -6.71 5.78
N LEU A 16 6.52 -6.26 4.55
CA LEU A 16 7.14 -4.96 4.26
C LEU A 16 6.12 -3.82 4.26
N CYS A 17 4.94 -4.05 3.66
CA CYS A 17 3.82 -3.10 3.60
C CYS A 17 2.52 -3.82 3.21
N TRP A 18 1.40 -3.15 3.39
CA TRP A 18 0.14 -3.57 2.78
C TRP A 18 -0.69 -2.39 2.33
N TYR A 19 -1.63 -2.66 1.43
CA TYR A 19 -2.65 -1.74 0.95
C TYR A 19 -4.01 -2.30 1.30
N ASP A 20 -4.91 -1.49 1.82
CA ASP A 20 -6.31 -1.87 2.01
C ASP A 20 -7.25 -0.67 1.83
N SER A 21 -8.56 -0.96 1.81
CA SER A 21 -9.63 0.01 1.64
C SER A 21 -10.41 0.28 2.93
N GLN A 22 -9.83 0.01 4.10
CA GLN A 22 -10.52 0.25 5.36
C GLN A 22 -10.78 1.75 5.57
N PRO A 23 -12.04 2.18 5.78
CA PRO A 23 -12.33 3.59 5.99
C PRO A 23 -11.71 4.13 7.28
N HIS A 24 -11.11 5.31 7.18
CA HIS A 24 -10.60 6.08 8.32
C HIS A 24 -11.14 7.52 8.29
N PRO A 25 -12.44 7.72 8.60
CA PRO A 25 -13.11 9.02 8.46
C PRO A 25 -12.56 10.12 9.37
N ASN A 26 -11.74 9.78 10.37
CA ASN A 26 -11.13 10.74 11.29
C ASN A 26 -9.66 11.04 10.96
N ASP A 27 -9.14 10.53 9.84
CA ASP A 27 -7.77 10.77 9.38
C ASP A 27 -7.80 11.57 8.07
N GLU A 28 -7.82 12.91 8.20
CA GLU A 28 -7.90 13.87 7.09
C GLU A 28 -6.80 13.64 6.04
N LYS A 29 -5.66 13.06 6.42
CA LYS A 29 -4.56 12.79 5.48
C LYS A 29 -4.98 11.77 4.42
N LEU A 30 -5.78 10.78 4.80
CA LEU A 30 -6.16 9.67 3.94
C LEU A 30 -7.33 9.99 3.01
N GLU A 31 -8.05 11.09 3.24
CA GLU A 31 -9.16 11.52 2.38
C GLU A 31 -8.71 11.71 0.92
N SER A 32 -7.49 12.24 0.74
CA SER A 32 -6.90 12.52 -0.57
C SER A 32 -6.72 11.29 -1.48
N SER A 33 -6.77 10.08 -0.92
CA SER A 33 -6.63 8.82 -1.66
C SER A 33 -7.75 7.82 -1.39
N TYR A 34 -8.90 8.27 -0.88
CA TYR A 34 -10.03 7.38 -0.68
C TYR A 34 -10.34 6.59 -1.98
N PRO A 35 -10.50 5.25 -1.93
CA PRO A 35 -10.66 4.43 -0.74
C PRO A 35 -9.38 3.76 -0.21
N HIS A 36 -8.32 3.65 -1.02
CA HIS A 36 -7.13 2.86 -0.66
C HIS A 36 -6.06 3.70 0.05
N HIS A 37 -5.41 3.08 1.01
CA HIS A 37 -4.24 3.65 1.68
C HIS A 37 -3.22 2.55 1.94
N LYS A 38 -2.01 2.96 2.33
CA LYS A 38 -0.89 2.05 2.53
C LYS A 38 -0.39 2.08 3.96
N HIS A 39 -0.11 0.91 4.50
CA HIS A 39 0.52 0.71 5.80
C HIS A 39 2.01 0.42 5.67
N ILE A 40 2.85 1.15 6.41
CA ILE A 40 4.31 1.09 6.30
C ILE A 40 5.02 1.06 7.67
N PRO A 41 6.24 0.51 7.80
CA PRO A 41 7.04 0.60 9.02
C PRO A 41 7.50 2.03 9.35
N PRO A 42 7.87 2.34 10.61
CA PRO A 42 7.67 1.52 11.81
C PRO A 42 6.21 1.57 12.29
N ASN A 43 5.75 0.51 12.97
CA ASN A 43 4.38 0.32 13.47
C ASN A 43 3.29 0.44 12.38
N MET A 44 3.28 -0.54 11.49
CA MET A 44 2.39 -0.55 10.32
C MET A 44 0.91 -0.45 10.69
N THR A 45 0.48 -0.91 11.86
CA THR A 45 -0.94 -0.78 12.30
C THR A 45 -1.39 0.67 12.51
N ARG A 46 -0.46 1.60 12.73
CA ARG A 46 -0.74 3.02 12.99
C ARG A 46 -0.06 3.97 12.01
N ASN A 47 0.80 3.47 11.14
CA ASN A 47 1.55 4.27 10.20
C ASN A 47 0.99 4.04 8.79
N ARG A 48 0.09 4.94 8.41
CA ARG A 48 -0.66 4.93 7.16
C ARG A 48 -0.27 6.13 6.31
N ILE A 49 -0.20 5.93 5.01
CA ILE A 49 0.01 7.01 4.04
C ILE A 49 -1.02 6.92 2.90
N PRO A 50 -1.34 8.05 2.26
CA PRO A 50 -2.21 8.07 1.08
C PRO A 50 -1.66 7.22 -0.06
N SER A 51 -2.55 6.61 -0.83
CA SER A 51 -2.23 5.84 -2.04
C SER A 51 -3.07 6.32 -3.25
N PRO A 52 -2.82 7.53 -3.78
CA PRO A 52 -3.65 8.12 -4.85
C PRO A 52 -3.62 7.34 -6.17
N GLU A 53 -2.64 6.44 -6.33
CA GLU A 53 -2.50 5.57 -7.50
C GLU A 53 -3.44 4.35 -7.45
N MET A 54 -4.14 4.12 -6.33
CA MET A 54 -5.04 2.98 -6.14
C MET A 54 -6.49 3.40 -5.90
N ASN A 55 -7.42 2.75 -6.60
CA ASN A 55 -8.85 2.92 -6.38
C ASN A 55 -9.64 1.67 -6.83
N PHE A 56 -10.96 1.75 -6.93
CA PHE A 56 -11.81 0.66 -7.42
C PHE A 56 -12.12 0.72 -8.92
N GLU A 57 -11.67 1.75 -9.65
CA GLU A 57 -11.97 1.95 -11.07
C GLU A 57 -10.96 1.22 -11.98
N PRO A 58 -9.65 1.56 -12.00
CA PRO A 58 -8.62 0.68 -12.55
C PRO A 58 -8.23 -0.52 -11.67
N PRO A 59 -7.63 -1.57 -12.26
CA PRO A 59 -6.97 -2.63 -11.51
C PRO A 59 -5.71 -2.13 -10.79
N ASN A 60 -5.58 -2.38 -9.48
CA ASN A 60 -4.47 -1.87 -8.67
C ASN A 60 -3.16 -2.70 -8.71
N LEU A 61 -3.19 -3.91 -9.30
CA LEU A 61 -2.05 -4.84 -9.25
C LEU A 61 -0.75 -4.27 -9.86
N HIS A 62 -0.86 -3.44 -10.90
CA HIS A 62 0.29 -2.83 -11.56
C HIS A 62 1.09 -1.89 -10.62
N VAL A 63 0.41 -1.21 -9.69
CA VAL A 63 1.04 -0.36 -8.67
C VAL A 63 1.90 -1.20 -7.72
N VAL A 64 1.36 -2.34 -7.27
CA VAL A 64 2.06 -3.29 -6.39
C VAL A 64 3.30 -3.86 -7.05
N ILE A 65 3.21 -4.27 -8.32
CA ILE A 65 4.34 -4.80 -9.09
C ILE A 65 5.46 -3.76 -9.20
N LYS A 66 5.11 -2.52 -9.60
CA LYS A 66 6.08 -1.42 -9.74
C LYS A 66 6.80 -1.12 -8.43
N GLU A 67 6.10 -1.21 -7.30
CA GLU A 67 6.73 -1.06 -6.00
C GLU A 67 7.73 -2.19 -5.69
N ILE A 68 7.34 -3.45 -5.90
CA ILE A 68 8.21 -4.61 -5.68
C ILE A 68 9.47 -4.50 -6.53
N GLU A 69 9.34 -4.13 -7.80
CA GLU A 69 10.49 -3.87 -8.67
C GLU A 69 11.41 -2.79 -8.11
N GLY A 70 10.84 -1.71 -7.56
CA GLY A 70 11.60 -0.66 -6.88
C GLY A 70 12.35 -1.16 -5.64
N LEU A 71 11.71 -2.01 -4.83
CA LEU A 71 12.33 -2.63 -3.65
C LEU A 71 13.50 -3.54 -4.04
N ILE A 72 13.32 -4.36 -5.08
CA ILE A 72 14.38 -5.23 -5.62
C ILE A 72 15.57 -4.41 -6.13
N LYS A 73 15.31 -3.31 -6.86
CA LYS A 73 16.37 -2.42 -7.35
C LYS A 73 17.16 -1.79 -6.20
N ARG A 74 16.48 -1.28 -5.16
CA ARG A 74 17.13 -0.72 -3.97
C ARG A 74 18.00 -1.74 -3.24
N GLN A 75 17.55 -2.98 -3.11
CA GLN A 75 18.33 -4.04 -2.47
C GLN A 75 19.61 -4.40 -3.24
N LYS A 76 19.58 -4.35 -4.57
CA LYS A 76 20.75 -4.65 -5.42
C LYS A 76 21.80 -3.53 -5.43
N GLY A 77 21.39 -2.29 -5.17
CA GLY A 77 22.29 -1.11 -5.12
C GLY A 77 23.02 -0.93 -3.78
N THR A 78 22.70 -1.72 -2.77
CA THR A 78 23.38 -1.73 -1.45
C THR A 78 24.47 -2.82 -1.36
N GLY A 79 24.98 -3.31 -2.49
CA GLY A 79 26.08 -4.27 -2.58
C GLY A 79 27.37 -3.63 -3.05
#